data_AF-A0A139K5T9-F1
#
_entry.id   AF-A0A139K5T9-F1
#
_cell.length_a   1.000
_cell.length_b   1.000
_cell.length_c   1.000
_cell.angle_alpha   90.00
_cell.angle_beta   90.00
_cell.angle_gamma   90.00
#
_symmetry.space_group_name_H-M   'P 1'
#
loop_
_entity.id
_entity.type
_entity.pdbx_description
1 polymer ?
#
loop_
_entity_poly.entity_id
_entity_poly.type
_entity_poly.pdbx_seq_one_letter_code
_entity_poly.pdbx_strand_id
1 'polypeptide(L)'
;MALTAPAALSAKENAKGYVELAQPAADGIYNFFSYACGHCYRFHPHVERLRGELKNAGYTLVDVPVLLDTSHIIFSQAYFALKRLNRTDLHEELWHWILYAEHHWKTTEDLNKDLTVWIKAKGLNEGSWLTALHNKFTWSRLEWAQKTASQYKLNGTPAIGIKGKYLTSPSIAGTTDKCIDVIHTLLSIA
;
A
#
# COMPACT_ATOMS: atom_id res chain seq x y z
N MET A 1 0.25 38.37 3.95
CA MET A 1 -0.17 36.95 3.90
C MET A 1 1.09 36.11 3.83
N ALA A 2 1.50 35.51 4.94
CA ALA A 2 2.68 34.66 4.98
C ALA A 2 2.34 33.27 4.43
N LEU A 3 3.01 32.87 3.35
CA LEU A 3 3.03 31.49 2.87
C LEU A 3 3.83 30.66 3.89
N THR A 4 3.16 29.85 4.71
CA THR A 4 3.82 28.83 5.51
C THR A 4 4.16 27.64 4.61
N ALA A 5 5.46 27.43 4.40
CA ALA A 5 6.00 26.23 3.79
C ALA A 5 5.53 24.96 4.55
N PRO A 6 5.36 23.81 3.89
CA PRO A 6 5.10 22.56 4.59
C PRO A 6 6.30 22.25 5.49
N ALA A 7 6.04 22.01 6.78
CA ALA A 7 7.05 21.61 7.73
C ALA A 7 7.70 20.31 7.23
N ALA A 8 8.96 20.41 6.82
CA ALA A 8 9.81 19.23 6.65
C ALA A 8 9.84 18.49 7.99
N LEU A 9 9.62 17.17 7.94
CA LEU A 9 9.81 16.29 9.10
C LEU A 9 11.16 16.64 9.76
N SER A 10 11.10 16.93 11.06
CA SER A 10 12.26 17.42 11.82
C SER A 10 13.14 16.25 12.22
N ALA A 11 14.46 16.46 12.25
CA ALA A 11 15.48 15.45 12.57
C ALA A 11 15.25 14.64 13.88
N LYS A 12 14.33 15.05 14.76
CA LYS A 12 13.86 14.26 15.91
C LYS A 12 13.10 12.98 15.52
N GLU A 13 12.44 12.94 14.38
CA GLU A 13 11.65 11.78 13.91
C GLU A 13 12.55 10.60 13.47
N ASN A 14 13.79 10.88 13.06
CA ASN A 14 14.74 9.85 12.63
C ASN A 14 15.41 9.08 13.79
N ALA A 15 15.41 9.60 15.02
CA ALA A 15 16.09 8.95 16.14
C ALA A 15 15.33 7.74 16.69
N LYS A 16 14.00 7.76 16.62
CA LYS A 16 13.13 6.68 17.11
C LYS A 16 12.77 5.65 16.03
N GLY A 17 12.94 6.00 14.75
CA GLY A 17 12.56 5.15 13.62
C GLY A 17 11.05 5.08 13.35
N TYR A 18 10.25 5.96 13.97
CA TYR A 18 8.83 6.10 13.72
C TYR A 18 8.34 7.54 13.97
N VAL A 19 7.19 7.85 13.43
CA VAL A 19 6.45 9.11 13.64
C VAL A 19 5.24 8.83 14.53
N GLU A 20 5.03 9.70 15.53
CA GLU A 20 3.82 9.71 16.36
C GLU A 20 2.78 10.63 15.72
N LEU A 21 1.57 10.14 15.52
CA LEU A 21 0.50 10.92 14.90
C LEU A 21 -0.02 11.96 15.90
N ALA A 22 -0.11 13.21 15.47
CA ALA A 22 -0.66 14.30 16.28
C ALA A 22 -2.16 14.14 16.59
N GLN A 23 -2.87 13.38 15.77
CA GLN A 23 -4.29 13.04 15.94
C GLN A 23 -4.46 11.53 15.70
N PRO A 24 -5.29 10.83 16.47
CA PRO A 24 -5.55 9.42 16.24
C PRO A 24 -6.11 9.16 14.82
N ALA A 25 -5.53 8.20 14.14
CA ALA A 25 -6.03 7.67 12.86
C ALA A 25 -6.94 6.46 13.09
N ALA A 26 -7.45 5.87 12.00
CA ALA A 26 -8.15 4.58 12.08
C ALA A 26 -7.27 3.55 12.79
N ASP A 27 -7.85 2.87 13.80
CA ASP A 27 -7.18 1.80 14.51
C ASP A 27 -6.94 0.59 13.60
N GLY A 28 -5.84 -0.13 13.82
CA GLY A 28 -5.41 -1.28 13.01
C GLY A 28 -3.92 -1.27 12.66
N ILE A 29 -3.47 -2.32 11.97
CA ILE A 29 -2.12 -2.42 11.43
C ILE A 29 -2.23 -2.41 9.90
N TYR A 30 -1.70 -1.38 9.28
CA TYR A 30 -1.91 -1.10 7.86
C TYR A 30 -0.60 -1.15 7.09
N ASN A 31 -0.57 -1.93 6.01
CA ASN A 31 0.50 -1.93 5.03
C ASN A 31 0.15 -0.99 3.87
N PHE A 32 0.72 0.20 3.87
CA PHE A 32 0.56 1.17 2.79
C PHE A 32 1.56 0.89 1.68
N PHE A 33 1.05 0.58 0.48
CA PHE A 33 1.89 0.23 -0.66
C PHE A 33 1.33 0.76 -1.98
N SER A 34 2.15 0.75 -3.03
CA SER A 34 1.72 1.02 -4.40
C SER A 34 2.42 0.08 -5.37
N TYR A 35 1.68 -0.50 -6.32
CA TYR A 35 2.28 -1.38 -7.34
C TYR A 35 3.31 -0.68 -8.24
N ALA A 36 3.20 0.65 -8.40
CA ALA A 36 4.19 1.43 -9.15
C ALA A 36 5.48 1.71 -8.36
N CYS A 37 5.59 1.27 -7.10
CA CYS A 37 6.74 1.54 -6.23
C CYS A 37 7.67 0.33 -6.14
N GLY A 38 8.87 0.45 -6.72
CA GLY A 38 9.92 -0.59 -6.64
C GLY A 38 10.43 -0.85 -5.21
N HIS A 39 10.38 0.13 -4.30
CA HIS A 39 10.71 -0.07 -2.88
C HIS A 39 9.68 -0.95 -2.18
N CYS A 40 8.40 -0.82 -2.53
CA CYS A 40 7.36 -1.66 -1.97
C CYS A 40 7.50 -3.11 -2.44
N TYR A 41 7.83 -3.34 -3.73
CA TYR A 41 8.10 -4.69 -4.23
C TYR A 41 9.26 -5.36 -3.47
N ARG A 42 10.36 -4.65 -3.25
CA ARG A 42 11.49 -5.15 -2.45
C ARG A 42 11.14 -5.39 -0.98
N PHE A 43 10.22 -4.60 -0.42
CA PHE A 43 9.78 -4.74 0.97
C PHE A 43 8.73 -5.86 1.15
N HIS A 44 8.07 -6.30 0.08
CA HIS A 44 6.97 -7.27 0.12
C HIS A 44 7.32 -8.59 0.84
N PRO A 45 8.49 -9.23 0.63
CA PRO A 45 8.83 -10.46 1.37
C PRO A 45 8.90 -10.27 2.89
N HIS A 46 9.32 -9.08 3.35
CA HIS A 46 9.35 -8.74 4.77
C HIS A 46 7.94 -8.52 5.32
N VAL A 47 7.07 -7.89 4.53
CA VAL A 47 5.65 -7.71 4.85
C VAL A 47 4.93 -9.05 4.99
N GLU A 48 5.18 -10.02 4.10
CA GLU A 48 4.53 -11.34 4.19
C GLU A 48 5.02 -12.15 5.39
N ARG A 49 6.31 -12.04 5.73
CA ARG A 49 6.82 -12.61 7.00
C ARG A 49 6.14 -11.97 8.21
N LEU A 50 6.13 -10.64 8.26
CA LEU A 50 5.47 -9.88 9.33
C LEU A 50 3.98 -10.24 9.43
N ARG A 51 3.28 -10.43 8.31
CA ARG A 51 1.88 -10.86 8.29
C ARG A 51 1.68 -12.20 9.01
N GLY A 52 2.58 -13.16 8.79
CA GLY A 52 2.57 -14.45 9.49
C GLY A 52 2.81 -14.31 10.99
N GLU A 53 3.79 -13.51 11.39
CA GLU A 53 4.09 -13.22 12.80
C GLU A 53 2.90 -12.55 13.50
N LEU A 54 2.33 -11.52 12.88
CA LEU A 54 1.15 -10.80 13.38
C LEU A 54 -0.04 -11.72 13.56
N LYS A 55 -0.31 -12.59 12.57
CA LYS A 55 -1.39 -13.57 12.66
C LYS A 55 -1.22 -14.50 13.85
N ASN A 56 -0.01 -14.98 14.11
CA ASN A 56 0.29 -15.83 15.27
C ASN A 56 0.10 -15.08 16.60
N ALA A 57 0.33 -13.76 16.62
CA ALA A 57 0.09 -12.90 17.76
C ALA A 57 -1.36 -12.38 17.88
N GLY A 58 -2.29 -12.86 17.03
CA GLY A 58 -3.70 -12.46 17.06
C GLY A 58 -4.01 -11.12 16.39
N TYR A 59 -3.05 -10.57 15.63
CA TYR A 59 -3.22 -9.34 14.87
C TYR A 59 -3.47 -9.62 13.38
N THR A 60 -4.08 -8.65 12.69
CA THR A 60 -4.27 -8.69 11.24
C THR A 60 -3.55 -7.51 10.60
N LEU A 61 -2.66 -7.80 9.65
CA LEU A 61 -2.08 -6.80 8.77
C LEU A 61 -3.00 -6.60 7.55
N VAL A 62 -3.47 -5.36 7.36
CA VAL A 62 -4.39 -5.01 6.28
C VAL A 62 -3.64 -4.22 5.22
N ASP A 63 -3.61 -4.72 3.98
CA ASP A 63 -3.01 -3.92 2.91
C ASP A 63 -3.93 -2.80 2.44
N VAL A 64 -3.30 -1.66 2.22
CA VAL A 64 -3.93 -0.42 1.81
C VAL A 64 -3.19 0.06 0.57
N PRO A 65 -3.66 -0.28 -0.64
CA PRO A 65 -3.05 0.23 -1.86
C PRO A 65 -3.34 1.72 -1.98
N VAL A 66 -2.30 2.54 -1.99
CA VAL A 66 -2.40 4.01 -2.01
C VAL A 66 -2.08 4.60 -3.37
N LEU A 67 -2.57 5.82 -3.58
CA LEU A 67 -2.39 6.58 -4.80
C LEU A 67 -1.58 7.81 -4.44
N LEU A 68 -0.30 7.81 -4.82
CA LEU A 68 0.51 9.03 -4.75
C LEU A 68 0.31 9.90 -6.01
N ASP A 69 -0.10 9.27 -7.12
CA ASP A 69 -0.54 9.91 -8.37
C ASP A 69 -1.84 9.24 -8.84
N THR A 70 -2.81 10.04 -9.27
CA THR A 70 -4.13 9.57 -9.73
C THR A 70 -4.10 8.96 -11.13
N SER A 71 -3.05 9.22 -11.93
CA SER A 71 -2.86 8.64 -13.27
C SER A 71 -2.85 7.10 -13.27
N HIS A 72 -2.50 6.50 -12.13
CA HIS A 72 -2.37 5.05 -11.94
C HIS A 72 -3.40 4.45 -10.97
N ILE A 73 -4.59 5.08 -10.85
CA ILE A 73 -5.66 4.62 -9.96
C ILE A 73 -6.05 3.15 -10.15
N ILE A 74 -5.97 2.67 -11.39
CA ILE A 74 -6.32 1.30 -11.75
C ILE A 74 -5.47 0.26 -11.05
N PHE A 75 -4.22 0.56 -10.66
CA PHE A 75 -3.40 -0.40 -9.91
C PHE A 75 -3.98 -0.68 -8.52
N SER A 76 -4.48 0.35 -7.83
CA SER A 76 -5.17 0.15 -6.54
C SER A 76 -6.53 -0.52 -6.73
N GLN A 77 -7.24 -0.24 -7.83
CA GLN A 77 -8.47 -0.97 -8.19
C GLN A 77 -8.18 -2.45 -8.42
N ALA A 78 -7.08 -2.75 -9.12
CA ALA A 78 -6.67 -4.10 -9.45
C ALA A 78 -6.44 -4.94 -8.19
N TYR A 79 -5.83 -4.39 -7.13
CA TYR A 79 -5.71 -5.10 -5.84
C TYR A 79 -7.08 -5.54 -5.30
N PHE A 80 -8.04 -4.61 -5.21
CA PHE A 80 -9.37 -4.93 -4.68
C PHE A 80 -10.18 -5.84 -5.61
N ALA A 81 -10.01 -5.71 -6.93
CA ALA A 81 -10.61 -6.61 -7.91
C ALA A 81 -10.08 -8.04 -7.77
N LEU A 82 -8.75 -8.21 -7.67
CA LEU A 82 -8.13 -9.51 -7.40
C LEU A 82 -8.63 -10.10 -6.08
N LYS A 83 -8.74 -9.28 -5.02
CA LYS A 83 -9.29 -9.72 -3.73
C LYS A 83 -10.72 -10.24 -3.87
N ARG A 84 -11.58 -9.52 -4.62
CA ARG A 84 -12.97 -9.92 -4.85
C ARG A 84 -13.07 -11.22 -5.66
N LEU A 85 -12.15 -11.43 -6.59
CA LEU A 85 -12.09 -12.62 -7.44
C LEU A 85 -11.34 -13.78 -6.77
N ASN A 86 -10.91 -13.65 -5.51
CA ASN A 86 -10.08 -14.61 -4.78
C ASN A 86 -8.80 -14.98 -5.55
N ARG A 87 -8.21 -14.01 -6.25
CA ARG A 87 -6.98 -14.17 -7.04
C ARG A 87 -5.82 -13.35 -6.49
N THR A 88 -5.70 -13.27 -5.17
CA THR A 88 -4.55 -12.62 -4.52
C THR A 88 -3.25 -13.37 -4.71
N ASP A 89 -3.29 -14.62 -5.21
CA ASP A 89 -2.11 -15.34 -5.69
C ASP A 89 -1.37 -14.57 -6.81
N LEU A 90 -2.08 -13.74 -7.57
CA LEU A 90 -1.51 -12.89 -8.62
C LEU A 90 -0.89 -11.59 -8.10
N HIS A 91 -0.91 -11.33 -6.79
CA HIS A 91 -0.47 -10.06 -6.22
C HIS A 91 1.00 -9.74 -6.54
N GLU A 92 1.90 -10.68 -6.27
CA GLU A 92 3.33 -10.50 -6.54
C GLU A 92 3.63 -10.46 -8.05
N GLU A 93 2.95 -11.32 -8.83
CA GLU A 93 3.14 -11.37 -10.27
C GLU A 93 2.65 -10.11 -10.99
N LEU A 94 1.53 -9.54 -10.54
CA LEU A 94 1.03 -8.25 -11.02
C LEU A 94 2.04 -7.15 -10.74
N TRP A 95 2.64 -7.17 -9.55
CA TRP A 95 3.66 -6.20 -9.18
C TRP A 95 4.89 -6.30 -10.07
N HIS A 96 5.37 -7.52 -10.28
CA HIS A 96 6.52 -7.78 -11.13
C HIS A 96 6.25 -7.35 -12.57
N TRP A 97 5.06 -7.67 -13.09
CA TRP A 97 4.62 -7.25 -14.41
C TRP A 97 4.65 -5.73 -14.54
N ILE A 98 3.99 -4.99 -13.64
CA ILE A 98 3.94 -3.51 -13.67
C ILE A 98 5.34 -2.87 -13.65
N LEU A 99 6.28 -3.43 -12.90
CA LEU A 99 7.60 -2.81 -12.67
C LEU A 99 8.66 -3.18 -13.69
N TYR A 100 8.60 -4.40 -14.24
CA TYR A 100 9.71 -4.99 -14.99
C TYR A 100 9.35 -5.46 -16.39
N ALA A 101 8.07 -5.58 -16.74
CA ALA A 101 7.67 -5.84 -18.11
C ALA A 101 7.80 -4.57 -18.97
N GLU A 102 7.92 -4.77 -20.28
CA GLU A 102 7.87 -3.67 -21.24
C GLU A 102 6.42 -3.23 -21.43
N HIS A 103 6.17 -1.94 -21.25
CA HIS A 103 4.86 -1.32 -21.42
C HIS A 103 4.94 -0.11 -22.36
N HIS A 104 3.89 0.09 -23.15
CA HIS A 104 3.75 1.23 -24.05
C HIS A 104 2.52 2.08 -23.72
N TRP A 105 2.33 2.39 -22.44
CA TRP A 105 1.21 3.18 -21.97
C TRP A 105 1.40 4.66 -22.30
N LYS A 106 0.62 5.17 -23.26
CA LYS A 106 0.56 6.61 -23.57
C LYS A 106 -0.65 7.28 -22.94
N THR A 107 -1.69 6.49 -22.67
CA THR A 107 -2.95 6.92 -22.07
C THR A 107 -3.39 5.93 -20.99
N THR A 108 -4.33 6.36 -20.14
CA THR A 108 -4.99 5.45 -19.19
C THR A 108 -5.73 4.31 -19.89
N GLU A 109 -6.26 4.55 -21.10
CA GLU A 109 -6.94 3.51 -21.88
C GLU A 109 -5.96 2.40 -22.33
N ASP A 110 -4.74 2.78 -22.76
CA ASP A 110 -3.69 1.82 -23.13
C ASP A 110 -3.32 0.92 -21.95
N LEU A 111 -3.13 1.52 -20.77
CA LEU A 111 -2.84 0.81 -19.53
C LEU A 111 -3.98 -0.16 -19.19
N ASN A 112 -5.24 0.30 -19.23
CA ASN A 112 -6.39 -0.53 -18.90
C ASN A 112 -6.52 -1.74 -19.84
N LYS A 113 -6.26 -1.55 -21.15
CA LYS A 113 -6.26 -2.63 -22.14
C LYS A 113 -5.16 -3.64 -21.86
N ASP A 114 -3.94 -3.17 -21.64
CA ASP A 114 -2.77 -4.02 -21.37
C ASP A 114 -2.96 -4.86 -20.09
N LEU A 115 -3.43 -4.23 -19.01
CA LEU A 115 -3.77 -4.93 -17.76
C LEU A 115 -4.85 -5.99 -17.98
N THR A 116 -5.88 -5.69 -18.79
CA THR A 116 -6.94 -6.66 -19.09
C THR A 116 -6.41 -7.85 -19.89
N VAL A 117 -5.51 -7.62 -20.86
CA VAL A 117 -4.81 -8.68 -21.60
C VAL A 117 -3.99 -9.55 -20.66
N TRP A 118 -3.21 -8.94 -19.77
CA TRP A 118 -2.42 -9.66 -18.78
C TRP A 118 -3.29 -10.54 -17.88
N ILE A 119 -4.38 -9.98 -17.33
CA ILE A 119 -5.33 -10.72 -16.48
C ILE A 119 -5.94 -11.93 -17.21
N LYS A 120 -6.30 -11.78 -18.49
CA LYS A 120 -6.81 -12.91 -19.30
C LYS A 120 -5.77 -14.00 -19.48
N ALA A 121 -4.51 -13.62 -19.70
CA ALA A 121 -3.40 -14.57 -19.76
C ALA A 121 -3.19 -15.33 -18.43
N LYS A 122 -3.67 -14.80 -17.30
CA LYS A 122 -3.71 -15.46 -15.98
C LYS A 122 -4.99 -16.28 -15.71
N GLY A 123 -5.78 -16.53 -16.76
CA GLY A 123 -6.97 -17.39 -16.70
C GLY A 123 -8.22 -16.73 -16.13
N LEU A 124 -8.23 -15.40 -15.96
CA LEU A 124 -9.40 -14.65 -15.51
C LEU A 124 -10.30 -14.27 -16.69
N ASN A 125 -11.61 -14.39 -16.50
CA ASN A 125 -12.59 -13.93 -17.48
C ASN A 125 -12.65 -12.39 -17.51
N GLU A 126 -12.60 -11.82 -18.71
CA GLU A 126 -12.61 -10.37 -18.93
C GLU A 126 -13.85 -9.66 -18.36
N GLY A 127 -15.05 -10.17 -18.61
CA GLY A 127 -16.28 -9.58 -18.09
C GLY A 127 -16.35 -9.58 -16.56
N SER A 128 -15.89 -10.69 -15.95
CA SER A 128 -15.78 -10.80 -14.48
C SER A 128 -14.74 -9.83 -13.92
N TRP A 129 -13.60 -9.68 -14.62
CA TRP A 129 -12.55 -8.72 -14.26
C TRP A 129 -13.05 -7.28 -14.30
N LEU A 130 -13.61 -6.85 -15.42
CA LEU A 130 -14.12 -5.48 -15.58
C LEU A 130 -15.24 -5.17 -14.58
N THR A 131 -16.11 -6.14 -14.30
CA THR A 131 -17.13 -6.02 -13.25
C THR A 131 -16.49 -5.88 -11.87
N ALA A 132 -15.45 -6.66 -11.56
CA ALA A 132 -14.75 -6.56 -10.28
C ALA A 132 -14.00 -5.22 -10.14
N LEU A 133 -13.41 -4.73 -11.23
CA LEU A 133 -12.62 -3.51 -11.27
C LEU A 133 -13.47 -2.25 -11.09
N HIS A 134 -14.63 -2.19 -11.77
CA HIS A 134 -15.47 -0.98 -11.80
C HIS A 134 -16.67 -1.01 -10.85
N ASN A 135 -16.86 -2.06 -10.05
CA ASN A 135 -17.99 -2.09 -9.12
C ASN A 135 -17.87 -1.04 -8.01
N LYS A 136 -19.03 -0.68 -7.45
CA LYS A 136 -19.15 0.29 -6.35
C LYS A 136 -18.35 -0.10 -5.11
N PHE A 137 -18.25 -1.39 -4.79
CA PHE A 137 -17.50 -1.87 -3.62
C PHE A 137 -15.99 -1.58 -3.75
N THR A 138 -15.40 -1.81 -4.92
CA THR A 138 -14.00 -1.50 -5.23
C THR A 138 -13.74 -0.01 -5.08
N TRP A 139 -14.64 0.83 -5.60
CA TRP A 139 -14.57 2.28 -5.39
C TRP A 139 -14.66 2.68 -3.92
N SER A 140 -15.62 2.15 -3.15
CA SER A 140 -15.71 2.42 -1.72
C SER A 140 -14.46 1.96 -0.95
N ARG A 141 -13.82 0.85 -1.37
CA ARG A 141 -12.57 0.38 -0.78
C ARG A 141 -11.38 1.27 -1.11
N LEU A 142 -11.33 1.83 -2.31
CA LEU A 142 -10.34 2.84 -2.67
C LEU A 142 -10.50 4.11 -1.82
N GLU A 143 -11.73 4.62 -1.70
CA GLU A 143 -12.02 5.81 -0.88
C GLU A 143 -11.62 5.57 0.58
N TRP A 144 -11.95 4.41 1.12
CA TRP A 144 -11.48 3.98 2.44
C TRP A 144 -9.94 3.95 2.52
N ALA A 145 -9.27 3.38 1.52
CA ALA A 145 -7.81 3.30 1.50
C ALA A 145 -7.16 4.69 1.49
N GLN A 146 -7.65 5.62 0.66
CA GLN A 146 -7.16 7.00 0.62
C GLN A 146 -7.43 7.75 1.93
N LYS A 147 -8.63 7.59 2.51
CA LYS A 147 -8.96 8.20 3.79
C LYS A 147 -8.04 7.70 4.91
N THR A 148 -7.82 6.39 4.99
CA THR A 148 -6.92 5.78 5.97
C THR A 148 -5.50 6.32 5.78
N ALA A 149 -4.96 6.30 4.55
CA ALA A 149 -3.63 6.85 4.27
C ALA A 149 -3.49 8.34 4.66
N SER A 150 -4.52 9.14 4.38
CA SER A 150 -4.55 10.56 4.76
C SER A 150 -4.58 10.78 6.28
N GLN A 151 -5.32 9.97 7.03
CA GLN A 151 -5.33 10.03 8.50
C GLN A 151 -3.94 9.75 9.10
N TYR A 152 -3.21 8.81 8.50
CA TYR A 152 -1.82 8.51 8.87
C TYR A 152 -0.81 9.54 8.34
N LYS A 153 -1.25 10.61 7.66
CA LYS A 153 -0.38 11.64 7.05
C LYS A 153 0.68 11.05 6.12
N LEU A 154 0.31 10.01 5.39
CA LEU A 154 1.22 9.28 4.52
C LEU A 154 1.81 10.21 3.44
N ASN A 155 3.14 10.25 3.35
CA ASN A 155 3.89 11.05 2.37
C ASN A 155 4.76 10.20 1.44
N GLY A 156 4.74 8.88 1.58
CA GLY A 156 5.55 7.96 0.79
C GLY A 156 5.20 6.50 1.05
N THR A 157 5.72 5.60 0.20
CA THR A 157 5.56 4.15 0.33
C THR A 157 6.91 3.44 0.13
N PRO A 158 7.12 2.26 0.73
CA PRO A 158 6.21 1.54 1.65
C PRO A 158 6.15 2.20 3.03
N ALA A 159 5.04 1.99 3.76
CA ALA A 159 4.93 2.39 5.16
C ALA A 159 3.98 1.47 5.94
N ILE A 160 4.17 1.40 7.25
CA ILE A 160 3.35 0.60 8.18
C ILE A 160 2.71 1.54 9.21
N GLY A 161 1.38 1.62 9.19
CA GLY A 161 0.59 2.30 10.21
C GLY A 161 0.23 1.34 11.35
N ILE A 162 0.34 1.80 12.61
CA ILE A 162 0.14 0.95 13.79
C ILE A 162 -0.79 1.63 14.80
N LYS A 163 -1.90 0.94 15.11
CA LYS A 163 -2.89 1.22 16.15
C LYS A 163 -3.41 2.67 16.18
N GLY A 164 -3.54 3.28 15.01
CA GLY A 164 -3.99 4.67 14.88
C GLY A 164 -3.05 5.71 15.49
N LYS A 165 -1.83 5.34 15.89
CA LYS A 165 -0.92 6.17 16.69
C LYS A 165 0.44 6.39 16.05
N TYR A 166 0.93 5.39 15.30
CA TYR A 166 2.30 5.42 14.80
C TYR A 166 2.37 5.14 13.30
N LEU A 167 3.36 5.72 12.65
CA LEU A 167 3.76 5.42 11.27
C LEU A 167 5.26 5.14 11.24
N THR A 168 5.67 4.06 10.60
CA THR A 168 7.08 3.76 10.32
C THR A 168 7.26 3.30 8.89
N SER A 169 8.48 3.32 8.40
CA SER A 169 8.87 2.85 7.08
C SER A 169 10.37 2.56 7.06
N PRO A 170 10.88 1.82 6.06
CA PRO A 170 12.32 1.68 5.85
C PRO A 170 13.04 3.03 5.73
N SER A 171 12.40 4.06 5.16
CA SER A 171 12.99 5.40 5.04
C SER A 171 13.01 6.16 6.37
N ILE A 172 12.02 5.99 7.24
CA ILE A 172 11.98 6.61 8.57
C ILE A 172 12.95 5.89 9.53
N ALA A 173 12.98 4.57 9.50
CA ALA A 173 13.86 3.75 10.35
C ALA A 173 15.30 3.64 9.82
N GLY A 174 15.54 4.10 8.59
CA GLY A 174 16.84 4.09 7.89
C GLY A 174 17.21 2.76 7.22
N THR A 175 16.61 1.63 7.62
CA THR A 175 16.78 0.32 6.97
C THR A 175 15.52 -0.52 7.10
N THR A 176 15.38 -1.55 6.26
CA THR A 176 14.29 -2.53 6.36
C THR A 176 14.28 -3.25 7.70
N ASP A 177 15.42 -3.76 8.17
CA ASP A 177 15.48 -4.53 9.42
C ASP A 177 15.11 -3.68 10.63
N LYS A 178 15.67 -2.45 10.73
CA LYS A 178 15.28 -1.49 11.77
C LYS A 178 13.79 -1.16 11.71
N CYS A 179 13.19 -1.09 10.53
CA CYS A 179 11.75 -0.85 10.40
C CYS A 179 10.96 -2.01 11.02
N ILE A 180 11.36 -3.27 10.80
CA ILE A 180 10.71 -4.44 11.40
C ILE A 180 10.87 -4.43 12.93
N ASP A 181 12.07 -4.15 13.44
CA ASP A 181 12.34 -4.06 14.88
C ASP A 181 11.47 -2.98 15.55
N VAL A 182 11.32 -1.83 14.89
CA VAL A 182 10.45 -0.75 15.35
C VAL A 182 8.99 -1.18 15.36
N ILE A 183 8.50 -1.90 14.34
CA ILE A 183 7.13 -2.41 14.32
C ILE A 183 6.88 -3.33 15.52
N HIS A 184 7.76 -4.28 15.79
CA HIS A 184 7.64 -5.18 16.95
C HIS A 184 7.63 -4.41 18.27
N THR A 185 8.52 -3.43 18.40
CA THR A 185 8.57 -2.54 19.59
C THR A 185 7.24 -1.82 19.78
N LEU A 186 6.73 -1.18 18.73
CA LEU A 186 5.48 -0.41 18.78
C LEU A 186 4.26 -1.29 19.11
N LEU A 187 4.23 -2.53 18.64
CA LEU A 187 3.13 -3.44 18.96
C LEU A 187 3.07 -3.79 20.46
N SER A 188 4.23 -3.86 21.12
CA SER A 188 4.32 -4.18 22.55
C SER A 188 3.91 -3.05 23.50
N ILE A 189 3.99 -1.78 23.04
CA ILE A 189 3.74 -0.60 23.88
C ILE A 189 2.41 0.11 23.58
N ALA A 190 1.72 -0.29 22.51
CA ALA A 190 0.61 0.48 21.95
C ALA A 190 -0.79 0.00 22.37
#